data_AF-A0A350NR30-F1
#
_entry.id   AF-A0A350NR30-F1
#
_cell.length_a   1.000
_cell.length_b   1.000
_cell.length_c   1.000
_cell.angle_alpha   90.00
_cell.angle_beta   90.00
_cell.angle_gamma   90.00
#
_symmetry.space_group_name_H-M   'P 1'
#
loop_
_entity.id
_entity.type
_entity.pdbx_description
1 polymer ?
#
loop_
_entity_poly.entity_id
_entity_poly.type
_entity_poly.pdbx_seq_one_letter_code
_entity_poly.pdbx_strand_id
1 'polypeptide(L)'
;RGHFLERYQGKIMNIHPALLPAFPGAHPHRDVLRYGAKISGCTVHFVDGGIDSGPVILQEAVPVLPDDDEDNLAARVLQVEHRLFPLAVSLFAQGRLQIEGRKVRILD
;
A
#
# COMPACT_ATOMS: atom_id res chain seq x y z
N ARG A 1 -14.23 2.24 17.68
CA ARG A 1 -13.19 2.19 16.60
C ARG A 1 -12.33 3.47 16.57
N GLY A 2 -12.90 4.68 16.76
CA GLY A 2 -12.13 5.94 16.75
C GLY A 2 -10.98 6.05 17.76
N HIS A 3 -11.19 5.68 19.02
CA HIS A 3 -10.17 5.85 20.07
C HIS A 3 -8.82 5.13 19.84
N PHE A 4 -8.80 4.01 19.12
CA PHE A 4 -7.55 3.32 18.80
C PHE A 4 -6.76 4.07 17.72
N LEU A 5 -7.43 4.44 16.63
CA LEU A 5 -6.80 5.13 15.50
C LEU A 5 -6.34 6.54 15.89
N GLU A 6 -7.10 7.24 16.73
CA GLU A 6 -6.70 8.54 17.30
C GLU A 6 -5.44 8.39 18.17
N ARG A 7 -5.41 7.39 19.05
CA ARG A 7 -4.27 7.16 19.96
C ARG A 7 -2.99 6.79 19.22
N TYR A 8 -3.10 6.09 18.10
CA TYR A 8 -1.98 5.58 17.31
C TYR A 8 -1.90 6.25 15.93
N GLN A 9 -2.42 7.47 15.81
CA GLN A 9 -2.36 8.22 14.55
C GLN A 9 -0.91 8.36 14.09
N GLY A 10 -0.65 8.03 12.81
CA GLY A 10 0.68 8.04 12.23
C GLY A 10 1.63 6.95 12.77
N LYS A 11 1.11 5.94 13.48
CA LYS A 11 1.90 4.83 14.05
C LYS A 11 1.40 3.44 13.62
N ILE A 12 0.38 3.39 12.78
CA ILE A 12 -0.16 2.15 12.22
C ILE A 12 0.11 2.20 10.72
N MET A 13 0.81 1.19 10.21
CA MET A 13 1.03 1.01 8.77
C MET A 13 0.23 -0.17 8.27
N ASN A 14 -0.22 -0.07 7.03
CA ASN A 14 -0.83 -1.14 6.27
C ASN A 14 -0.12 -1.26 4.92
N ILE A 15 -0.16 -2.46 4.35
CA ILE A 15 0.18 -2.70 2.95
C ILE A 15 -1.07 -3.15 2.21
N HIS A 16 -1.34 -2.50 1.08
CA HIS A 16 -2.45 -2.81 0.22
C HIS A 16 -1.96 -3.41 -1.10
N PRO A 17 -2.50 -4.56 -1.57
CA PRO A 17 -2.06 -5.25 -2.79
C PRO A 17 -2.53 -4.60 -4.11
N ALA A 18 -2.57 -3.27 -4.16
CA ALA A 18 -2.75 -2.48 -5.39
C ALA A 18 -2.08 -1.09 -5.27
N LEU A 19 -2.00 -0.39 -6.40
CA LEU A 19 -1.59 1.01 -6.45
C LEU A 19 -2.77 1.92 -6.06
N LEU A 20 -2.83 2.34 -4.79
CA LEU A 20 -3.81 3.32 -4.33
C LEU A 20 -3.57 4.68 -5.02
N PRO A 21 -4.63 5.42 -5.38
CA PRO A 21 -6.03 5.23 -4.96
C PRO A 21 -6.84 4.22 -5.81
N ALA A 22 -6.23 3.52 -6.76
CA ALA A 22 -6.93 2.52 -7.56
C ALA A 22 -7.14 1.22 -6.78
N PHE A 23 -8.30 0.59 -7.00
CA PHE A 23 -8.67 -0.73 -6.46
C PHE A 23 -8.54 -0.86 -4.92
N PRO A 24 -9.12 0.06 -4.11
CA PRO A 24 -9.18 -0.11 -2.65
C PRO A 24 -10.14 -1.25 -2.26
N GLY A 25 -10.04 -1.73 -1.02
CA GLY A 25 -10.96 -2.72 -0.47
C GLY A 25 -10.46 -4.16 -0.58
N ALA A 26 -11.39 -5.12 -0.48
CA ALA A 26 -11.04 -6.49 -0.06
C ALA A 26 -10.44 -7.39 -1.16
N HIS A 27 -10.62 -7.07 -2.45
CA HIS A 27 -10.26 -7.96 -3.56
C HIS A 27 -9.52 -7.25 -4.70
N PRO A 28 -8.38 -6.57 -4.41
CA PRO A 28 -7.70 -5.73 -5.39
C PRO A 28 -7.25 -6.49 -6.64
N HIS A 29 -6.69 -7.70 -6.52
CA HIS A 29 -6.22 -8.48 -7.68
C HIS A 29 -7.36 -8.82 -8.65
N ARG A 30 -8.49 -9.33 -8.12
CA ARG A 30 -9.70 -9.57 -8.89
C ARG A 30 -10.16 -8.32 -9.62
N ASP A 31 -10.20 -7.19 -8.92
CA ASP A 31 -10.75 -5.95 -9.46
C ASP A 31 -9.82 -5.36 -10.53
N VAL A 32 -8.50 -5.47 -10.36
CA VAL A 32 -7.48 -5.13 -11.38
C VAL A 32 -7.68 -5.95 -12.66
N LEU A 33 -7.79 -7.27 -12.53
CA LEU A 33 -7.94 -8.19 -13.66
C LEU A 33 -9.27 -7.96 -14.38
N ARG A 34 -10.38 -7.86 -13.63
CA ARG A 34 -11.71 -7.60 -14.20
C ARG A 34 -11.80 -6.27 -14.94
N TYR A 35 -11.09 -5.25 -14.45
CA TYR A 35 -11.02 -3.96 -15.14
C TYR A 35 -10.19 -4.03 -16.43
N GLY A 36 -9.27 -5.00 -16.54
CA GLY A 36 -8.35 -5.12 -17.66
C GLY A 36 -7.14 -4.18 -17.55
N ALA A 37 -6.77 -3.78 -16.33
CA ALA A 37 -5.61 -2.93 -16.09
C ALA A 37 -4.32 -3.64 -16.52
N LYS A 38 -3.34 -2.85 -17.00
CA LYS A 38 -2.03 -3.36 -17.46
C LYS A 38 -0.92 -3.20 -16.42
N ILE A 39 -1.22 -2.48 -15.34
CA ILE A 39 -0.31 -2.19 -14.25
C ILE A 39 -1.09 -2.39 -12.95
N SER A 40 -0.46 -3.09 -12.02
CA SER A 40 -0.86 -3.23 -10.61
C SER A 40 0.34 -2.85 -9.74
N GLY A 41 0.35 -3.26 -8.47
CA GLY A 41 1.47 -3.01 -7.55
C GLY A 41 1.05 -3.20 -6.12
N CYS A 42 1.79 -2.62 -5.19
CA CYS A 42 1.36 -2.49 -3.81
C CYS A 42 1.63 -1.08 -3.28
N THR A 43 0.91 -0.72 -2.22
CA THR A 43 1.03 0.56 -1.54
C THR A 43 1.21 0.35 -0.06
N VAL A 44 2.30 0.86 0.50
CA VAL A 44 2.47 0.98 1.95
C VAL A 44 2.03 2.36 2.39
N HIS A 45 1.13 2.43 3.36
CA HIS A 45 0.57 3.69 3.83
C HIS A 45 0.31 3.66 5.34
N PHE A 46 0.20 4.84 5.94
CA PHE A 46 -0.34 4.95 7.30
C PHE A 46 -1.85 4.72 7.28
N VAL A 47 -2.37 4.09 8.33
CA VAL A 47 -3.82 3.88 8.51
C VAL A 47 -4.47 5.13 9.07
N ASP A 48 -5.64 5.47 8.54
CA ASP A 48 -6.52 6.53 9.05
C ASP A 48 -7.96 6.01 9.24
N GLY A 49 -8.92 6.92 9.43
CA GLY A 49 -10.31 6.57 9.69
C GLY A 49 -11.08 6.00 8.50
N GLY A 50 -10.52 6.04 7.29
CA GLY A 50 -11.14 5.49 6.09
C GLY A 50 -10.51 4.17 5.63
N ILE A 51 -10.98 3.68 4.48
CA ILE A 51 -10.49 2.44 3.87
C ILE A 51 -9.41 2.81 2.87
N ASP A 52 -8.18 2.32 3.12
CA ASP A 52 -7.02 2.51 2.24
C ASP A 52 -6.76 3.98 1.87
N SER A 53 -7.12 4.89 2.77
CA SER A 53 -7.20 6.33 2.50
C SER A 53 -6.14 7.16 3.19
N GLY A 54 -5.20 6.54 3.91
CA GLY A 54 -4.19 7.27 4.66
C GLY A 54 -2.90 7.58 3.89
N PRO A 55 -2.02 8.45 4.45
CA PRO A 55 -0.78 8.94 3.82
C PRO A 55 0.11 7.82 3.25
N VAL A 56 0.40 7.89 1.96
CA VAL A 56 1.24 6.91 1.25
C VAL A 56 2.70 7.12 1.61
N ILE A 57 3.39 6.04 1.96
CA ILE A 57 4.82 6.01 2.31
C ILE A 57 5.63 5.56 1.09
N LEU A 58 5.31 4.37 0.56
CA LEU A 58 6.00 3.74 -0.57
C LEU A 58 4.99 3.09 -1.51
N GLN A 59 5.30 3.08 -2.80
CA GLN A 59 4.57 2.35 -3.83
C GLN A 59 5.55 1.75 -4.82
N GLU A 60 5.21 0.58 -5.35
CA GLU A 60 5.94 -0.01 -6.44
C GLU A 60 4.97 -0.75 -7.36
N ALA A 61 5.14 -0.52 -8.66
CA ALA A 61 4.29 -1.02 -9.70
C ALA A 61 4.79 -2.37 -10.24
N VAL A 62 3.86 -3.25 -10.63
CA VAL A 62 4.15 -4.50 -11.34
C VAL A 62 3.29 -4.58 -12.60
N PRO A 63 3.78 -5.22 -13.68
CA PRO A 63 2.95 -5.46 -14.85
C PRO A 63 1.86 -6.49 -14.56
N VAL A 64 0.71 -6.30 -15.20
CA VAL A 64 -0.33 -7.32 -15.34
C VAL A 64 -0.16 -7.96 -16.71
N LEU A 65 0.11 -9.27 -16.74
CA LEU A 65 0.37 -10.03 -17.96
C LEU A 65 -0.95 -10.48 -18.61
N PRO A 66 -0.96 -10.73 -19.94
CA PRO A 66 -2.17 -11.11 -20.66
C PRO A 66 -2.91 -12.32 -20.09
N ASP A 67 -2.17 -13.30 -19.57
CA ASP A 67 -2.69 -14.58 -19.08
C ASP A 67 -2.66 -14.68 -17.55
N ASP A 68 -2.57 -13.54 -16.84
CA ASP A 68 -2.64 -13.54 -15.39
C ASP A 68 -4.04 -13.98 -14.90
N ASP A 69 -4.05 -14.89 -13.95
CA ASP A 69 -5.13 -15.08 -12.99
C ASP A 69 -4.80 -14.35 -11.67
N GLU A 70 -5.72 -14.44 -10.70
CA GLU A 70 -5.54 -13.78 -9.39
C GLU A 70 -4.29 -14.28 -8.66
N ASP A 71 -3.99 -15.58 -8.75
CA ASP A 71 -2.87 -16.20 -8.05
C ASP A 71 -1.51 -15.75 -8.62
N ASN A 72 -1.38 -15.73 -9.95
CA ASN A 72 -0.15 -15.30 -10.62
C ASN A 72 0.12 -13.80 -10.40
N LEU A 73 -0.92 -12.97 -10.45
CA LEU A 73 -0.80 -11.56 -10.14
C LEU A 73 -0.47 -11.34 -8.65
N ALA A 74 -1.15 -12.05 -7.75
CA ALA A 74 -0.91 -11.97 -6.31
C ALA A 74 0.53 -12.37 -5.96
N ALA A 75 1.03 -13.49 -6.52
CA ALA A 75 2.39 -13.95 -6.30
C ALA A 75 3.42 -12.89 -6.74
N ARG A 76 3.17 -12.19 -7.86
CA ARG A 76 4.05 -11.12 -8.35
C ARG A 76 4.02 -9.89 -7.45
N VAL A 77 2.84 -9.47 -7.01
CA VAL A 77 2.67 -8.34 -6.07
C VAL A 77 3.34 -8.67 -4.73
N LEU A 78 3.15 -9.89 -4.21
CA LEU A 78 3.71 -10.33 -2.94
C LEU A 78 5.24 -10.22 -2.86
N GLN A 79 5.95 -10.47 -3.98
CA GLN A 79 7.40 -10.27 -4.03
C GLN A 79 7.79 -8.82 -3.73
N VAL A 80 6.99 -7.87 -4.23
CA VAL A 80 7.19 -6.44 -4.02
C VAL A 80 6.82 -6.04 -2.59
N GLU A 81 5.71 -6.57 -2.08
CA GLU A 81 5.27 -6.36 -0.70
C GLU A 81 6.33 -6.74 0.34
N HIS A 82 6.97 -7.91 0.15
CA HIS A 82 8.05 -8.38 1.01
C HIS A 82 9.28 -7.46 1.03
N ARG A 83 9.46 -6.59 0.03
CA ARG A 83 10.53 -5.58 0.03
C ARG A 83 10.06 -4.25 0.62
N LEU A 84 8.89 -3.79 0.18
CA LEU A 84 8.39 -2.46 0.53
C LEU A 84 7.98 -2.35 1.99
N PHE A 85 7.32 -3.37 2.54
CA PHE A 85 6.83 -3.27 3.91
C PHE A 85 7.97 -3.21 4.94
N PRO A 86 9.01 -4.07 4.89
CA PRO A 86 10.15 -3.94 5.78
C PRO A 86 10.93 -2.63 5.58
N LEU A 87 11.04 -2.13 4.35
CA LEU A 87 11.68 -0.84 4.08
C LEU A 87 10.92 0.31 4.75
N ALA A 88 9.59 0.36 4.62
CA ALA A 88 8.77 1.36 5.28
C ALA A 88 8.89 1.30 6.81
N VAL A 89 8.88 0.10 7.39
CA VAL A 89 9.09 -0.11 8.83
C VAL A 89 10.48 0.38 9.25
N SER A 90 11.52 0.09 8.46
CA SER A 90 12.89 0.56 8.72
C SER A 90 12.98 2.09 8.69
N LEU A 91 12.38 2.74 7.69
CA LEU A 91 12.35 4.21 7.60
C LEU A 91 11.64 4.84 8.81
N PHE A 92 10.53 4.23 9.25
CA PHE A 92 9.81 4.66 10.44
C PHE A 92 10.66 4.50 11.71
N ALA A 93 11.28 3.34 11.89
CA ALA A 93 12.12 3.05 13.06
C ALA A 93 13.35 3.99 13.14
N GLN A 94 13.85 4.45 12.00
CA GLN A 94 14.93 5.43 11.90
C GLN A 94 14.48 6.87 12.10
N GLY A 95 13.18 7.13 12.30
CA GLY A 95 12.64 8.49 12.41
C GLY A 95 12.65 9.28 11.10
N ARG A 96 12.73 8.60 9.95
CA ARG A 96 12.88 9.23 8.62
C ARG A 96 11.57 9.54 7.92
N LEU A 97 10.42 9.27 8.53
CA LEU A 97 9.11 9.55 7.94
C LEU A 97 8.47 10.75 8.61
N GLN A 98 8.26 11.82 7.86
CA GLN A 98 7.51 13.00 8.30
C GLN A 98 6.17 13.07 7.57
N ILE A 99 5.07 13.09 8.32
CA ILE A 99 3.72 13.26 7.76
C ILE A 99 3.43 14.76 7.64
N GLU A 100 3.14 15.21 6.42
CA GLU A 100 2.78 16.59 6.08
C GLU A 100 1.39 16.59 5.44
N GLY A 101 0.34 16.78 6.27
CA GLY A 101 -1.04 16.63 5.83
C GLY A 101 -1.32 15.21 5.30
N ARG A 102 -1.63 15.08 4.01
CA ARG A 102 -1.92 13.79 3.34
C ARG A 102 -0.68 13.11 2.76
N LYS A 103 0.48 13.76 2.80
CA LYS A 103 1.73 13.30 2.19
C LYS A 103 2.71 12.82 3.26
N VAL A 104 3.59 11.91 2.87
CA VAL A 104 4.74 11.51 3.67
C VAL A 104 6.01 11.97 2.95
N ARG A 105 6.87 12.68 3.66
CA ARG A 105 8.21 13.02 3.23
C ARG A 105 9.20 12.06 3.87
N ILE A 106 10.08 11.48 3.05
CA ILE A 106 11.21 10.67 3.54
C ILE A 106 12.39 11.62 3.73
N LEU A 107 12.88 11.72 4.96
CA LEU A 107 14.00 12.55 5.35
C LEU A 107 15.33 11.85 5.01
N ASP A 108 16.38 12.62 4.76
CA ASP A 108 17.72 12.11 4.48
C ASP A 108 18.32 11.35 5.68
#